data_AF-A0A7T6XTX1-F1
#
_entry.id   AF-A0A7T6XTX1-F1
#
_cell.length_a   1.000
_cell.length_b   1.000
_cell.length_c   1.000
_cell.angle_alpha   90.00
_cell.angle_beta   90.00
_cell.angle_gamma   90.00
#
_symmetry.space_group_name_H-M   'P 1'
#
loop_
_entity.id
_entity.type
_entity.pdbx_description
1 polymer ?
#
loop_
_entity_poly.entity_id
_entity_poly.type
_entity_poly.pdbx_seq_one_letter_code
_entity_poly.pdbx_strand_id
1 'polypeptide(L)'
;MSVVGIDLGAQSTKIGVARNKGIDIIANEVSNRQTPSIVGFTPRSRNLGEAAKGAEISNLKNTVSSLKRLIGRSFNDPDVAIEQEYNTCTLVDVNGQAGVEVNYLD
;
A
#
# COMPACT_ATOMS: atom_id res chain seq x y z
N MET A 1 14.78 20.09 -14.43
CA MET A 1 13.82 19.36 -13.56
C MET A 1 14.32 17.94 -13.39
N SER A 2 14.36 17.42 -12.17
CA SER A 2 14.68 16.01 -11.91
C SER A 2 13.41 15.19 -12.05
N VAL A 3 13.49 14.08 -12.80
CA VAL A 3 12.40 13.11 -12.95
C VAL A 3 12.75 11.87 -12.14
N VAL A 4 11.75 11.28 -11.48
CA VAL A 4 11.89 10.02 -10.75
C VAL A 4 11.02 8.94 -11.39
N GLY A 5 11.51 7.71 -11.44
CA GLY A 5 10.73 6.53 -11.76
C GLY A 5 10.19 5.91 -10.48
N ILE A 6 8.91 5.55 -10.46
CA ILE A 6 8.27 4.89 -9.32
C ILE A 6 7.74 3.54 -9.80
N ASP A 7 8.30 2.47 -9.25
CA ASP A 7 7.71 1.13 -9.35
C ASP A 7 6.77 0.94 -8.18
N LEU A 8 5.46 1.05 -8.43
CA LEU A 8 4.41 0.81 -7.43
C LEU A 8 3.98 -0.65 -7.52
N GLY A 9 4.60 -1.55 -6.73
CA GLY A 9 4.24 -2.96 -6.67
C GLY A 9 3.09 -3.26 -5.71
N ALA A 10 2.60 -4.51 -5.71
CA ALA A 10 1.55 -4.95 -4.78
C ALA A 10 2.11 -5.18 -3.36
N GLN A 11 3.35 -5.66 -3.27
CA GLN A 11 4.03 -5.94 -2.00
C GLN A 11 5.05 -4.86 -1.62
N SER A 12 5.72 -4.28 -2.61
CA SER A 12 6.76 -3.29 -2.37
C SER A 12 6.86 -2.25 -3.48
N THR A 13 7.31 -1.07 -3.09
CA THR A 13 7.52 0.11 -3.94
C THR A 13 9.01 0.46 -3.97
N LYS A 14 9.50 0.90 -5.13
CA LYS A 14 10.88 1.37 -5.33
C LYS A 14 10.88 2.70 -6.07
N ILE A 15 11.85 3.57 -5.78
CA ILE A 15 12.02 4.85 -6.45
C ILE A 15 13.41 4.90 -7.07
N GLY A 16 13.49 5.18 -8.36
CA GLY A 16 14.73 5.34 -9.12
C GLY A 16 14.91 6.76 -9.63
N VAL A 17 16.14 7.24 -9.68
CA VAL A 17 16.48 8.54 -10.27
C VAL A 17 17.68 8.41 -11.20
N ALA A 18 17.62 9.04 -12.36
CA ALA A 18 18.76 9.17 -13.25
C ALA A 18 19.70 10.27 -12.75
N ARG A 19 20.90 9.90 -12.30
CA ARG A 19 21.94 10.84 -11.84
C ARG A 19 23.34 10.28 -12.07
N ASN A 20 24.34 11.15 -12.19
CA ASN A 20 25.75 10.76 -12.31
C ASN A 20 26.03 9.73 -13.43
N LYS A 21 25.39 9.90 -14.60
CA LYS A 21 25.49 8.98 -15.74
C LYS A 21 24.99 7.55 -15.46
N GLY A 22 24.15 7.35 -14.44
CA GLY A 22 23.54 6.06 -14.11
C GLY A 22 22.14 6.20 -13.50
N ILE A 23 21.58 5.07 -13.05
CA ILE A 23 20.33 5.00 -12.29
C ILE A 23 20.67 4.66 -10.84
N ASP A 24 20.13 5.43 -9.91
CA ASP A 24 20.26 5.16 -8.48
C ASP A 24 18.88 4.86 -7.87
N ILE A 25 18.81 3.81 -7.04
CA ILE A 25 17.60 3.43 -6.31
C ILE A 25 17.60 4.11 -4.96
N ILE A 26 16.65 5.01 -4.72
CA ILE A 26 16.62 5.84 -3.51
C ILE A 26 16.30 4.94 -2.30
N ALA A 27 17.08 5.12 -1.23
CA ALA A 27 16.81 4.48 0.05
C ALA A 27 15.78 5.30 0.85
N ASN A 28 14.94 4.62 1.62
CA ASN A 28 13.98 5.23 2.55
C ASN A 28 14.66 5.67 3.87
N GLU A 29 13.87 6.14 4.83
CA GLU A 29 14.32 6.66 6.11
C GLU A 29 15.05 5.65 7.00
N VAL A 30 14.88 4.34 6.75
CA VAL A 30 15.61 3.27 7.44
C VAL A 30 16.70 2.65 6.57
N SER A 31 17.13 3.34 5.51
CA SER A 31 18.17 2.92 4.56
C SER A 31 17.83 1.71 3.69
N ASN A 32 16.55 1.31 3.61
CA ASN A 32 16.09 0.27 2.70
C ASN A 32 15.79 0.85 1.31
N ARG A 33 16.25 0.17 0.25
CA ARG A 33 15.97 0.54 -1.16
C ARG A 33 14.63 0.00 -1.69
N GLN A 34 13.87 -0.65 -0.82
CA GLN A 34 12.54 -1.20 -1.08
C GLN A 34 11.65 -0.81 0.08
N THR A 35 10.51 -0.19 -0.19
CA THR A 35 9.53 0.20 0.83
C THR A 35 8.30 -0.71 0.72
N PRO A 36 7.81 -1.32 1.81
CA PRO A 36 6.56 -2.10 1.77
C PRO A 36 5.37 -1.28 1.23
N SER A 37 4.55 -1.86 0.35
CA SER A 37 3.35 -1.22 -0.20
C SER A 37 2.16 -1.43 0.72
N ILE A 38 2.23 -0.81 1.90
CA ILE A 38 1.28 -1.00 3.00
C ILE A 38 0.97 0.33 3.68
N VAL A 39 -0.28 0.48 4.12
CA VAL A 39 -0.77 1.67 4.82
C VAL A 39 -1.47 1.25 6.10
N GLY A 40 -0.97 1.70 7.25
CA GLY A 40 -1.58 1.50 8.55
C GLY A 40 -2.31 2.76 9.01
N PHE A 41 -3.58 2.65 9.34
CA PHE A 41 -4.40 3.74 9.87
C PHE A 41 -4.48 3.65 11.39
N THR A 42 -4.29 4.80 12.04
CA THR A 42 -4.47 4.96 13.49
C THR A 42 -5.40 6.15 13.74
N PRO A 43 -5.92 6.34 14.97
CA PRO A 43 -6.75 7.50 15.28
C PRO A 43 -6.07 8.86 15.09
N ARG A 44 -4.73 8.91 14.94
CA ARG A 44 -3.97 10.17 14.86
C ARG A 44 -3.20 10.36 13.55
N SER A 45 -2.85 9.28 12.87
CA SER A 45 -1.95 9.33 11.73
C SER A 45 -2.14 8.14 10.77
N ARG A 46 -1.55 8.29 9.59
CA ARG A 46 -1.33 7.19 8.64
C ARG A 46 0.15 6.84 8.66
N ASN A 47 0.45 5.59 8.96
CA ASN A 47 1.79 5.03 8.90
C ASN A 47 1.95 4.36 7.53
N LEU A 48 3.13 4.49 6.92
CA LEU A 48 3.43 3.97 5.59
C LEU A 48 4.68 3.09 5.64
N GLY A 49 4.79 2.14 4.72
CA GLY A 49 6.01 1.36 4.55
C GLY A 49 6.39 0.56 5.80
N GLU A 50 7.64 0.72 6.24
CA GLU A 50 8.21 -0.07 7.34
C GLU A 50 7.47 0.16 8.66
N ALA A 51 7.04 1.40 8.93
CA ALA A 51 6.30 1.72 10.15
C ALA A 51 4.94 1.01 10.21
N ALA A 52 4.23 0.94 9.09
CA ALA A 52 2.97 0.20 9.01
C ALA A 52 3.21 -1.32 9.05
N LYS A 53 4.27 -1.82 8.39
CA LYS A 53 4.62 -3.24 8.42
C LYS A 53 4.96 -3.73 9.83
N GLY A 54 5.69 -2.94 10.61
CA GLY A 54 6.03 -3.27 12.00
C GLY A 54 4.83 -3.36 12.94
N ALA A 55 3.73 -2.68 12.62
CA ALA A 55 2.49 -2.68 13.41
C ALA A 55 1.37 -3.55 12.81
N GLU A 56 1.63 -4.27 11.71
CA GLU A 56 0.62 -4.99 10.94
C GLU A 56 -0.15 -6.00 11.81
N ILE A 57 0.55 -6.78 12.63
CA ILE A 57 -0.08 -7.80 13.47
C ILE A 57 -0.95 -7.17 14.56
N SER A 58 -0.49 -6.09 15.21
CA SER A 58 -1.21 -5.45 16.31
C SER A 58 -2.35 -4.53 15.85
N ASN A 59 -2.31 -4.06 14.59
CA ASN A 59 -3.32 -3.18 14.00
C ASN A 59 -3.93 -3.79 12.72
N LEU A 60 -4.22 -5.09 12.77
CA LEU A 60 -4.49 -5.92 11.60
C LEU A 60 -5.66 -5.47 10.73
N LYS A 61 -6.76 -5.02 11.36
CA LYS A 61 -7.98 -4.58 10.66
C LYS A 61 -7.88 -3.18 10.06
N ASN A 62 -6.88 -2.39 10.45
CA ASN A 62 -6.65 -1.04 9.93
C ASN A 62 -5.31 -0.93 9.20
N THR A 63 -4.69 -2.07 8.86
CA THR A 63 -3.42 -2.09 8.11
C THR A 63 -3.66 -2.78 6.78
N VAL A 64 -3.66 -1.97 5.72
CA VAL A 64 -4.08 -2.38 4.38
C VAL A 64 -2.86 -2.68 3.52
N SER A 65 -2.81 -3.89 2.96
CA SER A 65 -1.81 -4.36 2.00
C SER A 65 -2.46 -4.81 0.69
N SER A 66 -1.66 -5.11 -0.33
CA SER A 66 -2.11 -5.68 -1.62
C SER A 66 -3.13 -4.83 -2.41
N LEU A 67 -3.31 -3.55 -2.08
CA LEU A 67 -4.26 -2.64 -2.76
C LEU A 67 -4.12 -2.57 -4.28
N LYS A 68 -2.91 -2.79 -4.82
CA LYS A 68 -2.68 -2.82 -6.27
C LYS A 68 -3.52 -3.88 -6.98
N ARG A 69 -3.95 -4.94 -6.30
CA ARG A 69 -4.81 -5.98 -6.87
C ARG A 69 -6.26 -5.53 -7.06
N LEU A 70 -6.69 -4.51 -6.31
CA LEU A 70 -8.06 -4.00 -6.30
C LEU A 70 -8.24 -2.77 -7.20
N ILE A 71 -7.16 -2.08 -7.56
CA ILE A 71 -7.24 -0.82 -8.31
C ILE A 71 -7.96 -1.00 -9.64
N GLY A 72 -8.99 -0.18 -9.86
CA GLY A 72 -9.79 -0.20 -11.09
C GLY A 72 -10.81 -1.35 -11.20
N ARG A 73 -10.94 -2.21 -10.19
CA ARG A 73 -11.94 -3.29 -10.19
C ARG A 73 -13.28 -2.83 -9.63
N SER A 74 -14.36 -3.35 -10.21
CA SER A 74 -15.69 -3.25 -9.61
C SER A 74 -15.78 -4.16 -8.38
N PHE A 75 -16.62 -3.82 -7.41
CA PHE A 75 -16.79 -4.66 -6.22
C PHE A 75 -17.29 -6.08 -6.55
N ASN A 76 -18.09 -6.23 -7.61
CA ASN A 76 -18.64 -7.51 -8.06
C ASN A 76 -17.66 -8.34 -8.94
N ASP A 77 -16.42 -7.89 -9.10
CA ASP A 77 -15.40 -8.65 -9.84
C ASP A 77 -15.04 -9.92 -9.06
N PRO A 78 -15.07 -11.13 -9.68
CA PRO A 78 -14.72 -12.38 -8.99
C PRO A 78 -13.36 -12.35 -8.30
N ASP A 79 -12.39 -11.59 -8.84
CA ASP A 79 -11.07 -11.47 -8.23
C ASP A 79 -11.09 -10.70 -6.90
N VAL A 80 -12.08 -9.82 -6.68
CA VAL A 80 -12.26 -9.09 -5.40
C VAL A 80 -12.75 -10.05 -4.32
N ALA A 81 -13.67 -10.96 -4.67
CA ALA A 81 -14.13 -12.00 -3.74
C ALA A 81 -13.00 -12.94 -3.32
N ILE A 82 -12.14 -13.35 -4.27
CA ILE A 82 -10.94 -14.14 -3.97
C ILE A 82 -9.97 -13.36 -3.08
N GLU A 83 -9.72 -12.08 -3.39
CA GLU A 83 -8.80 -11.25 -2.60
C GLU A 83 -9.29 -11.09 -1.15
N GLN A 84 -10.60 -11.00 -0.92
CA GLN A 84 -11.18 -10.91 0.43
C GLN A 84 -10.83 -12.12 1.31
N GLU A 85 -10.62 -13.32 0.75
CA GLU A 85 -10.22 -14.52 1.51
C GLU A 85 -8.83 -14.38 2.14
N TYR A 86 -7.97 -13.54 1.54
CA TYR A 86 -6.59 -13.32 1.96
C TYR A 86 -6.37 -11.94 2.60
N ASN A 87 -7.30 -11.00 2.40
CA ASN A 87 -7.22 -9.67 2.98
C ASN A 87 -7.73 -9.67 4.43
N THR A 88 -6.96 -9.06 5.31
CA THR A 88 -7.33 -8.94 6.73
C THR A 88 -8.23 -7.72 7.01
N CYS A 89 -8.26 -6.77 6.08
CA CYS A 89 -9.22 -5.67 6.09
C CYS A 89 -10.49 -6.08 5.33
N THR A 90 -11.62 -5.54 5.74
CA THR A 90 -12.89 -5.75 5.05
C THR A 90 -12.89 -4.98 3.73
N LEU A 91 -13.12 -5.68 2.62
CA LEU A 91 -13.39 -5.08 1.33
C LEU A 91 -14.88 -4.70 1.26
N VAL A 92 -15.15 -3.50 0.76
CA VAL A 92 -16.50 -2.93 0.74
C VAL A 92 -16.82 -2.32 -0.62
N ASP A 93 -18.10 -2.23 -0.95
CA ASP A 93 -18.56 -1.52 -2.14
C ASP A 93 -18.54 -0.01 -1.88
N VAL A 94 -17.80 0.72 -2.72
CA VAL A 94 -17.77 2.18 -2.75
C VAL A 94 -18.27 2.63 -4.13
N ASN A 95 -19.59 2.84 -4.25
CA ASN A 95 -20.25 3.30 -5.48
C ASN A 95 -19.94 2.41 -6.71
N GLY A 96 -19.96 1.08 -6.52
CA GLY A 96 -19.67 0.07 -7.54
C GLY A 96 -18.19 -0.34 -7.62
N GLN A 97 -17.29 0.32 -6.89
CA GLN A 97 -15.85 0.03 -6.90
C GLN A 97 -15.42 -0.70 -5.62
N ALA A 98 -14.39 -1.55 -5.74
CA ALA A 98 -13.81 -2.19 -4.57
C ALA A 98 -13.06 -1.17 -3.69
N GLY A 99 -13.48 -1.03 -2.44
CA GLY A 99 -12.82 -0.24 -1.41
C GLY A 99 -12.40 -1.09 -0.22
N VAL A 100 -11.73 -0.45 0.75
CA VAL A 100 -11.34 -1.08 2.01
C VAL A 100 -11.86 -0.23 3.17
N GLU A 101 -12.53 -0.87 4.11
CA GLU A 101 -13.02 -0.23 5.32
C GLU A 101 -11.93 -0.19 6.39
N VAL A 102 -11.72 0.99 6.99
CA VAL A 102 -10.76 1.22 8.08
C VAL A 102 -11.33 2.25 9.05
N ASN A 103 -10.87 2.22 10.30
CA ASN A 103 -11.16 3.26 11.29
C ASN A 103 -10.05 4.31 11.24
N TYR A 104 -10.42 5.56 10.95
CA TYR A 104 -9.46 6.64 10.79
C TYR A 104 -10.08 7.99 11.19
N LEU A 105 -9.42 8.69 12.12
CA LEU A 105 -9.82 10.00 12.65
C LEU A 105 -11.28 10.00 13.17
N ASP A 106 -11.47 9.45 14.37
CA ASP A 106 -12.69 9.66 15.16
C ASP A 106 -12.77 11.11 15.70
#